data_AF-A0A371K3S9-F1
#
_entry.id   AF-A0A371K3S9-F1
#
_cell.length_a   1.000
_cell.length_b   1.000
_cell.length_c   1.000
_cell.angle_alpha   90.00
_cell.angle_beta   90.00
_cell.angle_gamma   90.00
#
_symmetry.space_group_name_H-M   'P 1'
#
loop_
_entity.id
_entity.type
_entity.pdbx_description
1 polymer ?
#
loop_
_entity_poly.entity_id
_entity_poly.type
_entity_poly.pdbx_seq_one_letter_code
_entity_poly.pdbx_strand_id
1 'polypeptide(L)'
;MPLPPPQTPDPKPKPAAPPAPYLDISITTLSKGRGVPEPTREAYQRVRALMDHKQREQQLSGLSVRRMGLEGETRLCARFSDAAQAREALAEIRELTAGVELIAVESTPCIPSKEDAP
;
A
#
# COMPACT_ATOMS: atom_id res chain seq x y z
N MET A 1 33.45 23.91 31.69
CA MET A 1 32.05 23.52 31.45
C MET A 1 32.05 22.55 30.28
N PRO A 2 31.60 21.29 30.44
CA PRO A 2 31.64 20.29 29.37
C PRO A 2 30.61 20.61 28.28
N LEU A 3 31.05 20.56 27.01
CA LEU A 3 30.21 20.72 25.83
C LEU A 3 29.29 19.49 25.66
N PRO A 4 28.03 19.67 25.23
CA PRO A 4 27.14 18.54 24.96
C PRO A 4 27.57 17.76 23.70
N PRO A 5 27.32 16.44 23.65
CA PRO A 5 27.66 15.61 22.50
C PRO A 5 26.82 15.95 21.25
N PRO A 6 27.33 15.68 20.04
CA PRO A 6 26.60 15.89 18.80
C PRO A 6 25.41 14.92 18.71
N GLN A 7 24.21 15.46 18.53
CA GLN A 7 22.98 14.70 18.34
C GLN A 7 23.04 13.99 16.97
N THR A 8 22.89 12.67 16.98
CA THR A 8 22.71 11.86 15.78
C THR A 8 21.52 12.37 14.95
N PRO A 9 21.60 12.38 13.61
CA PRO A 9 20.46 12.75 12.78
C PRO A 9 19.32 11.74 12.99
N ASP A 10 18.16 12.29 13.35
CA ASP A 10 16.87 11.62 13.47
C ASP A 10 16.60 10.68 12.29
N PRO A 11 15.97 9.50 12.51
CA PRO A 11 15.44 8.71 11.41
C PRO A 11 14.41 9.56 10.66
N LYS A 12 14.81 9.99 9.46
CA LYS A 12 14.02 10.76 8.48
C LYS A 12 12.53 10.41 8.63
N PRO A 13 11.68 11.35 9.10
CA PRO A 13 10.26 11.11 9.19
C PRO A 13 9.78 10.67 7.81
N LYS A 14 9.29 9.43 7.70
CA LYS A 14 8.51 8.99 6.55
C LYS A 14 7.40 10.05 6.43
N PRO A 15 7.31 10.82 5.33
CA PRO A 15 6.34 11.90 5.25
C PRO A 15 4.98 11.34 5.63
N ALA A 16 4.40 11.87 6.71
CA ALA A 16 3.03 11.60 7.06
C ALA A 16 2.22 11.98 5.83
N ALA A 17 1.58 11.00 5.21
CA ALA A 17 0.85 11.19 3.97
C ALA A 17 -0.11 12.38 4.13
N PRO A 18 -0.15 13.32 3.18
CA PRO A 18 -1.08 14.44 3.25
C PRO A 18 -2.53 13.92 3.39
N PRO A 19 -3.44 14.67 4.02
CA PRO A 19 -4.83 14.25 4.20
C PRO A 19 -5.42 13.98 2.82
N ALA A 20 -5.69 12.72 2.49
CA ALA A 20 -5.93 12.29 1.12
C ALA A 20 -7.18 12.97 0.50
N PRO A 21 -7.01 13.79 -0.56
CA PRO A 21 -8.03 13.95 -1.59
C PRO A 21 -8.00 12.77 -2.59
N TYR A 22 -7.08 11.82 -2.41
CA TYR A 22 -6.80 10.78 -3.39
C TYR A 22 -7.80 9.64 -3.28
N LEU A 23 -8.49 9.40 -4.38
CA LEU A 23 -9.31 8.22 -4.64
C LEU A 23 -8.47 6.97 -4.85
N ASP A 24 -7.15 7.09 -4.86
CA ASP A 24 -6.21 6.01 -5.15
C ASP A 24 -5.63 5.42 -3.85
N ILE A 25 -5.69 4.09 -3.74
CA ILE A 25 -5.06 3.31 -2.67
C ILE A 25 -4.05 2.35 -3.31
N SER A 26 -2.81 2.44 -2.85
CA SER A 26 -1.71 1.56 -3.24
C SER A 26 -1.37 0.62 -2.09
N ILE A 27 -1.35 -0.68 -2.37
CA ILE A 27 -0.95 -1.74 -1.44
C ILE A 27 0.25 -2.47 -2.01
N THR A 28 1.34 -2.53 -1.25
CA THR A 28 2.60 -3.12 -1.69
C THR A 28 3.03 -4.21 -0.73
N THR A 29 3.28 -5.41 -1.25
CA THR A 29 3.89 -6.52 -0.50
C THR A 29 5.39 -6.57 -0.77
N LEU A 30 6.17 -6.77 0.29
CA LEU A 30 7.62 -6.80 0.25
C LEU A 30 8.18 -8.19 0.61
N SER A 31 9.36 -8.51 0.09
CA SER A 31 10.15 -9.70 0.40
C SER A 31 11.33 -9.32 1.32
N LYS A 32 11.81 -10.28 2.12
CA LYS A 32 13.07 -10.18 2.90
C LYS A 32 14.19 -11.05 2.29
N GLY A 33 14.19 -11.27 0.97
CA GLY A 33 15.21 -12.06 0.26
C GLY A 33 15.02 -13.58 0.33
N ARG A 34 13.84 -14.04 0.76
CA ARG A 34 13.44 -15.47 0.78
C ARG A 34 11.98 -15.67 0.34
N GLY A 35 11.45 -14.74 -0.44
CA GLY A 35 10.02 -14.67 -0.72
C GLY A 35 9.21 -13.80 0.24
N VAL A 36 8.00 -13.44 -0.20
CA VAL A 36 6.98 -12.81 0.64
C VAL A 36 6.55 -13.79 1.74
N PRO A 37 6.63 -13.45 3.04
CA PRO A 37 6.22 -14.33 4.13
C PRO A 37 4.73 -14.68 4.07
N GLU A 38 4.39 -15.85 4.61
CA GLU A 38 3.01 -16.35 4.69
C GLU A 38 2.01 -15.34 5.28
N PRO A 39 2.25 -14.71 6.45
CA PRO A 39 1.29 -13.74 7.00
C PRO A 39 1.07 -12.53 6.08
N THR A 40 2.10 -12.11 5.35
CA THR A 40 2.01 -11.05 4.34
C THR A 40 1.21 -11.50 3.12
N ARG A 41 1.39 -12.74 2.67
CA ARG A 41 0.62 -13.32 1.56
C ARG A 41 -0.85 -13.44 1.94
N GLU A 42 -1.16 -13.93 3.12
CA GLU A 42 -2.54 -14.06 3.61
C GLU A 42 -3.23 -12.70 3.73
N ALA A 43 -2.57 -11.72 4.36
CA ALA A 43 -3.10 -10.36 4.45
C ALA A 43 -3.33 -9.75 3.06
N TYR A 44 -2.37 -9.93 2.14
CA TYR A 44 -2.54 -9.49 0.75
C TYR A 44 -3.71 -10.18 0.05
N GLN A 45 -3.91 -11.49 0.23
CA GLN A 45 -5.03 -12.21 -0.36
C GLN A 45 -6.37 -11.69 0.16
N ARG A 46 -6.48 -11.40 1.46
CA ARG A 46 -7.69 -10.78 2.04
C ARG A 46 -7.95 -9.39 1.47
N VAL A 47 -6.91 -8.56 1.36
CA VAL A 47 -7.01 -7.23 0.73
C VAL A 47 -7.38 -7.35 -0.74
N ARG A 48 -6.79 -8.30 -1.48
CA ARG A 48 -7.11 -8.54 -2.88
C ARG A 48 -8.57 -8.96 -3.05
N ALA A 49 -9.05 -9.88 -2.22
CA ALA A 49 -10.46 -10.31 -2.23
C ALA A 49 -11.41 -9.14 -1.94
N LEU A 50 -11.05 -8.27 -0.99
CA LEU A 50 -11.80 -7.05 -0.70
C LEU A 50 -11.86 -6.11 -1.91
N MET A 51 -10.73 -5.83 -2.57
CA MET A 51 -10.70 -4.97 -3.75
C MET A 51 -11.46 -5.58 -4.93
N ASP A 52 -11.39 -6.89 -5.10
CA ASP A 52 -12.12 -7.63 -6.14
C ASP A 52 -13.65 -7.57 -5.91
N HIS A 53 -14.08 -7.66 -4.64
CA HIS A 53 -15.47 -7.44 -4.27
C HIS A 53 -15.92 -6.00 -4.58
N LYS A 54 -15.14 -4.99 -4.16
CA LYS A 54 -15.45 -3.58 -4.45
C LYS A 54 -15.44 -3.28 -5.96
N GLN A 55 -14.60 -3.95 -6.75
CA GLN A 55 -14.64 -3.85 -8.20
C GLN A 55 -15.95 -4.39 -8.78
N ARG A 56 -16.44 -5.54 -8.28
CA ARG A 56 -17.71 -6.13 -8.71
C ARG A 56 -18.92 -5.26 -8.36
N GLU A 57 -18.87 -4.57 -7.23
CA GLU A 57 -19.86 -3.58 -6.79
C GLU A 57 -19.73 -2.23 -7.53
N GLN A 58 -18.86 -2.12 -8.54
CA GLN A 58 -18.61 -0.90 -9.33
C GLN A 58 -18.13 0.31 -8.50
N GLN A 59 -17.56 0.03 -7.32
CA GLN A 59 -17.00 1.03 -6.42
C GLN A 59 -15.61 1.52 -6.86
N LEU A 60 -14.93 0.71 -7.67
CA LEU A 60 -13.63 1.05 -8.25
C LEU A 60 -13.78 1.55 -9.68
N SER A 61 -13.17 2.68 -9.98
CA SER A 61 -12.99 3.17 -11.35
C SER A 61 -11.79 2.49 -12.04
N GLY A 62 -10.93 1.80 -11.28
CA GLY A 62 -9.82 1.03 -11.84
C GLY A 62 -9.11 0.17 -10.80
N LEU A 63 -8.66 -1.02 -11.20
CA LEU A 63 -7.83 -1.90 -10.39
C LEU A 63 -6.66 -2.40 -11.23
N SER A 64 -5.45 -2.16 -10.76
CA SER A 64 -4.21 -2.62 -11.41
C SER A 64 -3.40 -3.44 -10.44
N VAL A 65 -2.87 -4.57 -10.89
CA VAL A 65 -1.98 -5.41 -10.10
C VAL A 65 -0.71 -5.66 -10.88
N ARG A 66 0.42 -5.36 -10.26
CA ARG A 66 1.74 -5.51 -10.86
C ARG A 66 2.65 -6.29 -9.94
N ARG A 67 3.29 -7.32 -10.50
CA ARG A 67 4.40 -8.01 -9.83
C ARG A 67 5.64 -7.13 -9.93
N MET A 68 6.26 -6.83 -8.79
CA MET A 68 7.45 -5.97 -8.72
C MET A 68 8.76 -6.77 -8.67
N GLY A 69 8.72 -8.02 -8.20
CA GLY A 69 9.93 -8.81 -8.02
C GLY A 69 9.77 -10.30 -8.34
N LEU A 70 10.91 -10.99 -8.43
CA LEU A 70 10.97 -12.43 -8.71
C LEU A 70 10.45 -13.25 -7.51
N GLU A 71 10.52 -12.71 -6.31
CA GLU A 71 10.21 -13.37 -5.05
C GLU A 71 8.73 -13.28 -4.62
N GLY A 72 7.89 -12.64 -5.44
CA GLY A 72 6.45 -12.52 -5.23
C GLY A 72 6.00 -11.15 -4.72
N GLU A 73 6.90 -10.17 -4.64
CA GLU A 73 6.53 -8.79 -4.34
C GLU A 73 5.52 -8.28 -5.36
N THR A 74 4.44 -7.72 -4.85
CA THR A 74 3.30 -7.30 -5.65
C THR A 74 2.80 -5.96 -5.17
N ARG A 75 2.50 -5.08 -6.14
CA ARG A 75 1.82 -3.82 -5.92
C ARG A 75 0.43 -3.89 -6.52
N LEU A 76 -0.58 -3.65 -5.70
CA LEU A 76 -1.96 -3.47 -6.09
C LEU A 76 -2.27 -1.98 -6.00
N CYS A 77 -2.91 -1.44 -7.03
CA CYS A 77 -3.40 -0.07 -7.02
C CYS A 77 -4.88 -0.06 -7.38
N ALA A 78 -5.70 0.46 -6.47
CA ALA A 78 -7.13 0.58 -6.63
C ALA A 78 -7.49 2.07 -6.68
N ARG A 79 -8.21 2.47 -7.73
CA ARG A 79 -8.80 3.80 -7.84
C ARG A 79 -10.30 3.68 -7.61
N PHE A 80 -10.79 4.42 -6.63
CA PHE A 80 -12.19 4.48 -6.25
C PHE A 80 -12.93 5.54 -7.06
N SER A 81 -14.22 5.33 -7.27
CA SER A 81 -15.08 6.33 -7.90
C SER A 81 -15.48 7.44 -6.92
N ASP A 82 -15.41 7.17 -5.62
CA ASP A 82 -15.85 8.07 -4.54
C ASP A 82 -14.89 8.09 -3.34
N ALA A 83 -14.76 9.26 -2.71
CA ALA A 83 -13.82 9.49 -1.63
C ALA A 83 -14.27 8.87 -0.30
N ALA A 84 -15.58 8.74 -0.05
CA ALA A 84 -16.07 8.06 1.14
C ALA A 84 -15.81 6.55 1.03
N GLN A 85 -16.02 5.96 -0.15
CA GLN A 85 -15.70 4.55 -0.41
C GLN A 85 -14.19 4.28 -0.28
N ALA A 86 -13.35 5.18 -0.78
CA ALA A 86 -11.89 5.08 -0.60
C ALA A 86 -11.49 5.12 0.89
N ARG A 87 -12.11 5.99 1.68
CA ARG A 87 -11.82 6.11 3.13
C ARG A 87 -12.26 4.87 3.90
N GLU A 88 -13.46 4.36 3.61
CA GLU A 88 -13.98 3.12 4.21
C GLU A 88 -13.06 1.94 3.89
N ALA A 89 -12.73 1.77 2.60
CA ALA A 89 -11.82 0.74 2.16
C ALA A 89 -10.43 0.87 2.81
N LEU A 90 -9.90 2.09 2.96
CA LEU A 90 -8.62 2.31 3.59
C LEU A 90 -8.62 1.88 5.07
N ALA A 91 -9.70 2.15 5.81
CA ALA A 91 -9.84 1.71 7.19
C ALA A 91 -9.84 0.18 7.28
N GLU A 92 -10.67 -0.47 6.46
CA GLU A 92 -10.80 -1.92 6.41
C GLU A 92 -9.48 -2.62 6.00
N ILE A 93 -8.76 -2.07 5.01
CA ILE A 93 -7.44 -2.56 4.61
C ILE A 93 -6.44 -2.41 5.76
N ARG A 94 -6.45 -1.29 6.49
CA ARG A 94 -5.54 -1.08 7.63
C ARG A 94 -5.80 -2.09 8.74
N GLU A 95 -7.05 -2.47 8.97
CA GLU A 95 -7.38 -3.53 9.92
C GLU A 95 -6.91 -4.90 9.44
N LEU A 96 -7.12 -5.24 8.16
CA LEU A 96 -6.66 -6.51 7.57
C LEU A 96 -5.13 -6.65 7.54
N THR A 97 -4.42 -5.54 7.50
CA THR A 97 -2.95 -5.49 7.45
C THR A 97 -2.31 -5.16 8.80
N ALA A 98 -3.11 -4.99 9.85
CA ALA A 98 -2.62 -4.68 11.17
C ALA A 98 -1.67 -5.78 11.67
N GLY A 99 -0.48 -5.37 12.14
CA GLY A 99 0.54 -6.31 12.64
C GLY A 99 1.34 -7.04 11.56
N VAL A 100 1.13 -6.74 10.28
CA VAL A 100 1.88 -7.34 9.17
C VAL A 100 2.97 -6.38 8.69
N GLU A 101 4.23 -6.72 8.96
CA GLU A 101 5.35 -5.79 8.77
C GLU A 101 5.72 -5.54 7.28
N LEU A 102 5.47 -6.51 6.41
CA LEU A 102 5.92 -6.46 5.00
C LEU A 102 4.79 -6.15 4.01
N ILE A 103 3.74 -5.49 4.49
CA ILE A 103 2.71 -4.91 3.65
C ILE A 103 2.61 -3.42 3.95
N ALA A 104 2.72 -2.61 2.90
CA ALA A 104 2.58 -1.16 2.98
C ALA A 104 1.27 -0.73 2.33
N VAL A 105 0.52 0.12 3.00
CA VAL A 105 -0.77 0.66 2.53
C VAL A 105 -0.65 2.18 2.47
N GLU A 106 -0.81 2.75 1.30
CA GLU A 106 -0.56 4.18 1.03
C GLU A 106 -1.69 4.76 0.18
N SER A 107 -2.27 5.88 0.61
CA SER A 107 -3.24 6.67 -0.17
C SER A 107 -2.48 7.64 -1.08
N THR A 108 -1.93 7.12 -2.16
CA THR A 108 -1.13 7.88 -3.14
C THR A 108 -1.65 7.60 -4.54
N PRO A 109 -1.57 8.57 -5.47
CA PRO A 109 -2.03 8.39 -6.84
C PRO A 109 -1.38 7.15 -7.46
N CYS A 110 -2.18 6.36 -8.17
CA CYS A 110 -1.67 5.24 -8.96
C CYS A 110 -0.82 5.78 -10.11
N ILE A 111 0.50 5.88 -9.88
CA ILE A 111 1.44 6.28 -10.94
C ILE A 111 1.67 5.06 -11.83
N PRO A 112 1.27 5.09 -13.12
CA PRO A 112 1.74 4.09 -14.07
C PRO A 112 3.26 4.25 -14.14
N SER A 113 4.00 3.19 -13.77
CA SER A 113 5.45 3.23 -13.98
C SER A 113 5.72 3.25 -15.48
N LYS A 114 6.75 3.98 -15.91
CA LYS A 114 7.14 4.13 -17.33
C LYS A 114 7.36 2.81 -18.11
N GLU A 115 7.34 1.67 -17.44
CA GLU A 115 7.42 0.33 -18.04
C GLU A 115 6.07 -0.18 -18.61
N ASP A 116 4.98 0.58 -18.46
CA ASP A 116 3.68 0.32 -19.12
C ASP A 116 3.56 1.08 -20.45
N ALA A 117 4.69 1.31 -21.12
CA ALA A 117 4.70 1.76 -22.50
C ALA A 117 4.72 0.52 -23.41
N PRO A 118 3.80 0.40 -24.39
CA PRO A 118 3.75 -0.71 -25.32
C PRO A 118 5.00 -0.85 -26.18
#